data_AF-B0P7H7-F1
#
_entry.id   AF-B0P7H7-F1
#
_cell.length_a   1.000
_cell.length_b   1.000
_cell.length_c   1.000
_cell.angle_alpha   90.00
_cell.angle_beta   90.00
_cell.angle_gamma   90.00
#
_symmetry.space_group_name_H-M   'P 1'
#
loop_
_entity.id
_entity.type
_entity.pdbx_description
1 polymer ?
#
loop_
_entity_poly.entity_id
_entity_poly.type
_entity_poly.pdbx_seq_one_letter_code
_entity_poly.pdbx_strand_id
1 'polypeptide(L)'
;MNRSKLTRLFAGFTAALLTAGTLSLGVFAVPAQEDTQIRIFHTNDVHSRYDASVNDDGTLSGFGYARMKTLVDTYSQGVDKTLVFDAGDTFHGQPFATLNRGLSIAQLMDVVGYDAVVAGNHDFNYGASRTPTLARYAGATLLGANVLNKDTGTVLKGFTANKMYRVGDVKIGVFGLSTPETAYKTNPLNVKQVKFADPVSTAKKQVQALEERGADVIICIAHLGIDQESGTAVSTNVAAKVDGIDLIIDGHSHSTPNEYQPVNGTVIVSCGEYMAYLGMVDITVAPDGTVTVESNPLKASDYTADEIAPDAAVQAKIDAIKKGQESKLGQVVATTPVALDGERAHVRTGETNLSRLITSAMLAETGADVALTNGGGIRASIDQGPITVGEVQNVLPFGNYIVTIKLTGKDLRAAVEHGLPGYQADGTLEQLGRMSQFAGMEVSYDPARPQGSRILSITVNGKPLSETQTYLVATNDFMSVGGDDYTMLNKPVVNEFCALDEAVINYLNDSGSEALEQAEGAVRLAAA
;
A
#
# COMPACT_ATOMS: atom_id res chain seq x y z
N MET A 1 101.27 25.91 46.62
CA MET A 1 101.11 24.47 46.91
C MET A 1 100.84 23.74 45.60
N ASN A 2 101.68 22.73 45.31
CA ASN A 2 101.62 21.69 44.25
C ASN A 2 101.34 22.10 42.79
N ARG A 3 102.34 22.02 41.88
CA ARG A 3 102.80 20.82 41.12
C ARG A 3 101.67 20.27 40.23
N SER A 4 101.78 20.07 38.91
CA SER A 4 102.93 19.88 38.01
C SER A 4 102.44 19.62 36.57
N LYS A 5 103.28 19.93 35.55
CA LYS A 5 103.53 19.16 34.30
C LYS A 5 102.34 18.98 33.31
N LEU A 6 102.48 18.88 32.00
CA LEU A 6 103.49 19.11 30.96
C LEU A 6 102.77 18.71 29.64
N THR A 7 103.12 19.32 28.50
CA THR A 7 103.06 18.75 27.12
C THR A 7 101.72 18.36 26.47
N ARG A 8 101.36 18.94 25.31
CA ARG A 8 101.76 18.54 23.92
C ARG A 8 100.81 19.14 22.86
N LEU A 9 101.41 19.52 21.72
CA LEU A 9 100.79 19.87 20.43
C LEU A 9 99.69 18.89 19.98
N PHE A 10 98.71 19.37 19.19
CA PHE A 10 98.40 18.81 17.87
C PHE A 10 97.59 19.79 17.00
N ALA A 11 98.00 19.92 15.74
CA ALA A 11 97.37 20.68 14.68
C ALA A 11 96.11 19.96 14.15
N GLY A 12 95.10 20.72 13.71
CA GLY A 12 93.88 20.21 13.09
C GLY A 12 93.54 21.01 11.83
N PHE A 13 93.65 20.31 10.69
CA PHE A 13 93.41 20.74 9.31
C PHE A 13 91.95 21.15 9.03
N THR A 14 91.79 22.05 8.06
CA THR A 14 90.59 22.40 7.30
C THR A 14 89.88 21.19 6.66
N ALA A 15 88.54 21.17 6.70
CA ALA A 15 87.70 20.35 5.82
C ALA A 15 86.48 21.16 5.33
N ALA A 16 86.27 21.09 4.02
CA ALA A 16 85.34 21.88 3.22
C ALA A 16 83.85 21.56 3.46
N LEU A 17 83.00 22.59 3.40
CA LEU A 17 81.54 22.44 3.34
C LEU A 17 81.12 21.89 1.97
N LEU A 18 80.51 20.70 1.96
CA LEU A 18 79.55 20.29 0.92
C LEU A 18 78.14 20.63 1.41
N THR A 19 77.50 21.62 0.80
CA THR A 19 76.06 21.85 0.94
C THR A 19 75.30 20.92 0.00
N ALA A 20 74.80 19.81 0.53
CA ALA A 20 73.82 18.96 -0.16
C ALA A 20 72.45 19.65 -0.08
N GLY A 21 71.93 20.14 -1.21
CA GLY A 21 70.56 20.61 -1.32
C GLY A 21 69.59 19.42 -1.33
N THR A 22 68.86 19.22 -0.24
CA THR A 22 67.75 18.28 -0.19
C THR A 22 66.54 18.88 -0.91
N LEU A 23 66.26 18.39 -2.12
CA LEU A 23 64.95 18.56 -2.76
C LEU A 23 63.90 17.83 -1.91
N SER A 24 63.13 18.57 -1.12
CA SER A 24 61.91 18.07 -0.48
C SER A 24 60.85 17.90 -1.56
N LEU A 25 60.72 16.68 -2.09
CA LEU A 25 59.51 16.27 -2.82
C LEU A 25 58.36 16.27 -1.81
N GLY A 26 57.56 17.33 -1.85
CA GLY A 26 56.30 17.38 -1.11
C GLY A 26 55.40 16.27 -1.63
N VAL A 27 55.28 15.20 -0.85
CA VAL A 27 54.24 14.19 -1.06
C VAL A 27 52.94 14.87 -0.66
N PHE A 28 52.21 15.38 -1.66
CA PHE A 28 50.82 15.75 -1.46
C PHE A 28 50.06 14.45 -1.18
N ALA A 29 49.66 14.25 0.08
CA ALA A 29 48.68 13.22 0.42
C ALA A 29 47.40 13.58 -0.34
N VAL A 30 47.07 12.78 -1.37
CA VAL A 30 45.73 12.82 -1.96
C VAL A 30 44.80 12.36 -0.84
N PRO A 31 43.83 13.19 -0.39
CA PRO A 31 42.87 12.74 0.60
C PRO A 31 42.22 11.45 0.08
N ALA A 32 42.18 10.41 0.91
CA ALA A 32 41.47 9.19 0.57
C ALA A 32 40.02 9.60 0.25
N GLN A 33 39.54 9.21 -0.92
CA GLN A 33 38.15 9.41 -1.27
C GLN A 33 37.33 8.62 -0.25
N GLU A 34 36.38 9.28 0.41
CA GLU A 34 35.50 8.63 1.38
C GLU A 34 34.36 7.92 0.66
N ASP A 35 33.77 6.93 1.32
CA ASP A 35 32.61 6.22 0.80
C ASP A 35 31.44 7.20 0.61
N THR A 36 30.68 7.04 -0.48
CA THR A 36 29.45 7.80 -0.70
C THR A 36 28.28 7.10 -0.01
N GLN A 37 27.58 7.83 0.86
CA GLN A 37 26.48 7.32 1.68
C GLN A 37 25.13 7.82 1.14
N ILE A 38 24.29 6.90 0.69
CA ILE A 38 22.95 7.18 0.15
C ILE A 38 21.93 6.45 1.03
N ARG A 39 20.91 7.18 1.49
CA ARG A 39 19.79 6.61 2.23
C ARG A 39 18.51 6.66 1.41
N ILE A 40 17.86 5.52 1.28
CA ILE A 40 16.56 5.39 0.62
C ILE A 40 15.50 5.17 1.69
N PHE A 41 14.49 6.02 1.71
CA PHE A 41 13.24 5.72 2.40
C PHE A 41 12.21 5.22 1.39
N HIS A 42 11.41 4.24 1.77
CA HIS A 42 10.34 3.79 0.90
C HIS A 42 9.07 3.38 1.63
N THR A 43 7.97 3.49 0.89
CA THR A 43 6.64 2.99 1.23
C THR A 43 6.10 2.14 0.09
N ASN A 44 5.11 1.31 0.38
CA ASN A 44 4.30 0.58 -0.58
C ASN A 44 2.95 0.29 0.07
N ASP A 45 1.90 0.10 -0.74
CA ASP A 45 0.58 -0.33 -0.28
C ASP A 45 0.04 0.54 0.87
N VAL A 46 0.25 1.86 0.73
CA VAL A 46 -0.19 2.84 1.73
C VAL A 46 -1.72 2.90 1.75
N HIS A 47 -2.39 2.58 0.64
CA HIS A 47 -3.85 2.58 0.50
C HIS A 47 -4.52 3.81 1.09
N SER A 48 -3.88 4.96 0.85
CA SER A 48 -4.30 6.29 1.33
C SER A 48 -4.41 6.46 2.85
N ARG A 49 -3.81 5.58 3.67
CA ARG A 49 -3.71 5.77 5.13
C ARG A 49 -2.79 6.97 5.38
N TYR A 50 -3.41 8.13 5.58
CA TYR A 50 -2.71 9.41 5.57
C TYR A 50 -2.30 9.89 6.96
N ASP A 51 -3.08 9.54 7.98
CA ASP A 51 -2.89 9.91 9.38
C ASP A 51 -2.32 8.72 10.18
N ALA A 52 -1.78 9.01 11.35
CA ALA A 52 -1.28 7.96 12.23
C ALA A 52 -2.42 7.07 12.74
N SER A 53 -2.19 5.76 12.78
CA SER A 53 -3.10 4.80 13.42
C SER A 53 -2.51 4.37 14.74
N VAL A 54 -3.35 4.31 15.79
CA VAL A 54 -2.94 4.04 17.18
C VAL A 54 -3.75 2.86 17.70
N ASN A 55 -3.07 1.89 18.29
CA ASN A 55 -3.70 0.76 18.98
C ASN A 55 -4.25 1.18 20.35
N ASP A 56 -5.09 0.34 20.95
CA ASP A 56 -5.67 0.60 22.28
C ASP A 56 -4.62 0.76 23.39
N ASP A 57 -3.42 0.20 23.21
CA ASP A 57 -2.29 0.31 24.14
C ASP A 57 -1.43 1.58 23.93
N GLY A 58 -1.78 2.43 22.96
CA GLY A 58 -1.09 3.69 22.65
C GLY A 58 0.09 3.55 21.68
N THR A 59 0.44 2.32 21.27
CA THR A 59 1.44 2.08 20.22
C THR A 59 0.89 2.46 18.84
N LEU A 60 1.77 2.85 17.92
CA LEU A 60 1.37 3.10 16.54
C LEU A 60 1.14 1.77 15.81
N SER A 61 0.06 1.67 15.03
CA SER A 61 -0.13 0.61 14.03
C SER A 61 0.20 1.07 12.61
N GLY A 62 0.29 2.38 12.39
CA GLY A 62 0.78 2.97 11.14
C GLY A 62 1.26 4.40 11.37
N PHE A 63 2.36 4.79 10.73
CA PHE A 63 2.98 6.09 10.99
C PHE A 63 2.14 7.28 10.51
N GLY A 64 1.49 7.17 9.35
CA GLY A 64 0.92 8.31 8.64
C GLY A 64 2.00 9.26 8.10
N TYR A 65 1.64 10.14 7.15
CA TYR A 65 2.63 10.97 6.44
C TYR A 65 3.33 11.98 7.34
N ALA A 66 2.65 12.54 8.35
CA ALA A 66 3.24 13.57 9.20
C ALA A 66 4.36 13.02 10.09
N ARG A 67 4.17 11.84 10.71
CA ARG A 67 5.22 11.21 11.52
C ARG A 67 6.29 10.55 10.65
N MET A 68 5.91 9.99 9.50
CA MET A 68 6.86 9.51 8.50
C MET A 68 7.83 10.61 8.10
N LYS A 69 7.34 11.83 7.83
CA LYS A 69 8.21 12.97 7.50
C LYS A 69 9.21 13.30 8.62
N THR A 70 8.75 13.32 9.88
CA THR A 70 9.65 13.49 11.03
C THR A 70 10.74 12.43 11.07
N LEU A 71 10.40 11.16 10.84
CA LEU A 71 11.37 10.06 10.79
C LEU A 71 12.34 10.23 9.62
N VAL A 72 11.86 10.51 8.41
CA VAL A 72 12.69 10.76 7.24
C VAL A 72 13.70 11.87 7.54
N ASP A 73 13.27 13.00 8.10
CA ASP A 73 14.16 14.12 8.41
C ASP A 73 15.17 13.80 9.52
N THR A 74 14.74 13.06 10.55
CA THR A 74 15.60 12.62 11.66
C THR A 74 16.69 11.69 11.17
N TYR A 75 16.32 10.68 10.39
CA TYR A 75 17.24 9.66 9.90
C TYR A 75 17.94 10.06 8.60
N SER A 76 17.69 11.25 8.03
CA SER A 76 18.47 11.77 6.88
C SER A 76 19.76 12.48 7.28
N GLN A 77 20.05 12.62 8.58
CA GLN A 77 21.26 13.30 9.03
C GLN A 77 22.51 12.45 8.77
N GLY A 78 23.57 13.08 8.28
CA GLY A 78 24.90 12.47 8.15
C GLY A 78 25.10 11.59 6.90
N VAL A 79 24.17 11.60 5.95
CA VAL A 79 24.33 10.95 4.63
C VAL A 79 24.48 11.99 3.52
N ASP A 80 25.11 11.61 2.40
CA ASP A 80 25.34 12.52 1.27
C ASP A 80 24.06 12.80 0.47
N LYS A 81 23.14 11.83 0.46
CA LYS A 81 21.87 11.93 -0.25
C LYS A 81 20.79 11.09 0.38
N THR A 82 19.62 11.70 0.58
CA THR A 82 18.37 10.98 0.82
C THR A 82 17.52 10.96 -0.47
N LEU A 83 16.89 9.82 -0.73
CA LEU A 83 15.81 9.67 -1.72
C LEU A 83 14.58 9.02 -1.05
N VAL A 84 13.39 9.45 -1.44
CA VAL A 84 12.13 8.90 -0.92
C VAL A 84 11.30 8.33 -2.06
N PHE A 85 10.98 7.04 -1.99
CA PHE A 85 10.30 6.31 -3.04
C PHE A 85 8.98 5.70 -2.57
N ASP A 86 8.05 5.52 -3.51
CA ASP A 86 6.82 4.76 -3.27
C ASP A 86 6.66 3.64 -4.31
N ALA A 87 6.38 2.44 -3.83
CA ALA A 87 6.26 1.26 -4.67
C ALA A 87 4.83 0.99 -5.15
N GLY A 88 3.89 1.94 -5.01
CA GLY A 88 2.54 1.84 -5.58
C GLY A 88 1.46 1.41 -4.59
N ASP A 89 0.21 1.46 -5.06
CA ASP A 89 -1.03 1.34 -4.28
C ASP A 89 -1.14 2.39 -3.17
N THR A 90 -1.05 3.64 -3.62
CA THR A 90 -0.93 4.80 -2.74
C THR A 90 -2.11 5.76 -2.86
N PHE A 91 -2.63 5.97 -4.07
CA PHE A 91 -3.60 7.03 -4.34
C PHE A 91 -5.07 6.65 -4.10
N HIS A 92 -5.38 5.40 -3.83
CA HIS A 92 -6.74 4.88 -3.56
C HIS A 92 -6.81 4.22 -2.17
N GLY A 93 -8.00 3.99 -1.63
CA GLY A 93 -8.26 3.31 -0.35
C GLY A 93 -9.25 4.08 0.53
N GLN A 94 -8.76 5.07 1.29
CA GLN A 94 -9.59 5.80 2.25
C GLN A 94 -10.44 6.94 1.63
N PRO A 95 -11.60 7.26 2.23
CA PRO A 95 -12.40 8.47 1.99
C PRO A 95 -11.61 9.75 1.71
N PHE A 96 -10.56 9.99 2.50
CA PHE A 96 -9.69 11.15 2.34
C PHE A 96 -9.12 11.27 0.93
N ALA A 97 -8.86 10.15 0.24
CA ALA A 97 -8.40 10.09 -1.14
C ALA A 97 -9.53 9.97 -2.15
N THR A 98 -10.52 9.09 -1.92
CA THR A 98 -11.60 8.82 -2.88
C THR A 98 -12.42 10.07 -3.18
N LEU A 99 -12.67 10.93 -2.18
CA LEU A 99 -13.39 12.21 -2.33
C LEU A 99 -12.83 13.13 -3.42
N ASN A 100 -11.53 13.06 -3.70
CA ASN A 100 -10.89 13.88 -4.73
C ASN A 100 -10.05 13.07 -5.71
N ARG A 101 -10.34 11.77 -5.82
CA ARG A 101 -9.70 10.85 -6.76
C ARG A 101 -8.17 10.90 -6.63
N GLY A 102 -7.69 10.71 -5.40
CA GLY A 102 -6.28 10.59 -5.01
C GLY A 102 -5.47 11.89 -4.88
N LEU A 103 -6.08 13.05 -5.15
CA LEU A 103 -5.35 14.33 -5.14
C LEU A 103 -4.83 14.71 -3.75
N SER A 104 -5.56 14.36 -2.70
CA SER A 104 -5.15 14.64 -1.32
C SER A 104 -3.84 13.93 -0.97
N ILE A 105 -3.72 12.65 -1.31
CA ILE A 105 -2.51 11.87 -1.06
C ILE A 105 -1.34 12.41 -1.88
N ALA A 106 -1.55 12.69 -3.17
CA ALA A 106 -0.53 13.32 -3.99
C ALA A 106 -0.03 14.63 -3.36
N GLN A 107 -0.93 15.47 -2.86
CA GLN A 107 -0.56 16.70 -2.18
C GLN A 107 0.19 16.51 -0.85
N LEU A 108 0.03 15.37 -0.16
CA LEU A 108 0.84 15.04 1.02
C LEU A 108 2.23 14.56 0.60
N MET A 109 2.33 13.72 -0.43
CA MET A 109 3.61 13.23 -0.97
C MET A 109 4.52 14.38 -1.43
N ASP A 110 3.95 15.44 -2.01
CA ASP A 110 4.68 16.67 -2.39
C ASP A 110 5.32 17.37 -1.18
N VAL A 111 4.57 17.48 -0.08
CA VAL A 111 5.07 18.12 1.16
C VAL A 111 6.10 17.24 1.87
N VAL A 112 5.94 15.92 1.82
CA VAL A 112 6.92 14.97 2.35
C VAL A 112 8.23 15.01 1.55
N GLY A 113 8.11 15.14 0.22
CA GLY A 113 9.24 15.24 -0.71
C GLY A 113 9.59 13.92 -1.39
N TYR A 114 8.60 13.20 -1.93
CA TYR A 114 8.84 11.97 -2.71
C TYR A 114 9.57 12.26 -4.03
N ASP A 115 10.60 11.47 -4.35
CA ASP A 115 11.41 11.61 -5.57
C ASP A 115 10.83 10.82 -6.76
N ALA A 116 10.31 9.62 -6.49
CA ALA A 116 9.72 8.74 -7.50
C ALA A 116 8.63 7.85 -6.91
N VAL A 117 7.70 7.46 -7.78
CA VAL A 117 6.60 6.53 -7.48
C VAL A 117 6.41 5.59 -8.66
N VAL A 118 6.08 4.33 -8.38
CA VAL A 118 5.53 3.38 -9.35
C VAL A 118 4.04 3.24 -9.12
N ALA A 119 3.26 3.06 -10.19
CA ALA A 119 1.83 2.79 -10.05
C ALA A 119 1.59 1.31 -9.75
N GLY A 120 0.90 1.02 -8.65
CA GLY A 120 0.29 -0.28 -8.40
C GLY A 120 -1.07 -0.42 -9.11
N ASN A 121 -1.75 -1.56 -8.94
CA ASN A 121 -3.06 -1.81 -9.57
C ASN A 121 -4.11 -0.78 -9.14
N HIS A 122 -4.15 -0.41 -7.87
CA HIS A 122 -5.14 0.52 -7.33
C HIS A 122 -4.89 1.98 -7.75
N ASP A 123 -3.66 2.34 -8.11
CA ASP A 123 -3.35 3.67 -8.65
C ASP A 123 -3.97 3.92 -10.03
N PHE A 124 -4.48 2.88 -10.68
CA PHE A 124 -5.26 2.96 -11.90
C PHE A 124 -6.78 3.00 -11.67
N ASN A 125 -7.30 2.90 -10.44
CA ASN A 125 -8.75 2.87 -10.20
C ASN A 125 -9.48 4.12 -10.73
N TYR A 126 -8.80 5.28 -10.81
CA TYR A 126 -9.37 6.50 -11.39
C TYR A 126 -9.10 6.66 -12.90
N GLY A 127 -8.56 5.63 -13.55
CA GLY A 127 -8.17 5.58 -14.96
C GLY A 127 -6.70 5.96 -15.19
N ALA A 128 -6.05 5.31 -16.16
CA ALA A 128 -4.61 5.50 -16.42
C ALA A 128 -4.20 6.91 -16.89
N SER A 129 -5.16 7.79 -17.20
CA SER A 129 -4.87 9.22 -17.47
C SER A 129 -4.77 10.06 -16.19
N ARG A 130 -5.34 9.59 -15.08
CA ARG A 130 -5.32 10.26 -13.79
C ARG A 130 -3.99 10.06 -13.08
N THR A 131 -3.40 8.87 -13.15
CA THR A 131 -2.16 8.50 -12.45
C THR A 131 -0.99 9.47 -12.75
N PRO A 132 -0.68 9.83 -14.02
CA PRO A 132 0.37 10.83 -14.30
C PRO A 132 0.04 12.24 -13.81
N THR A 133 -1.23 12.55 -13.60
CA THR A 133 -1.63 13.84 -13.00
C THR A 133 -1.38 13.82 -11.50
N LEU A 134 -1.68 12.72 -10.81
CA LEU A 134 -1.41 12.56 -9.39
C LEU A 134 0.08 12.60 -9.08
N ALA A 135 0.90 11.86 -9.80
CA ALA A 135 2.36 11.90 -9.62
C ALA A 135 2.94 13.31 -9.81
N ARG A 136 2.41 14.11 -10.74
CA ARG A 136 2.81 15.51 -10.91
C ARG A 136 2.44 16.37 -9.72
N TYR A 137 1.26 16.17 -9.13
CA TYR A 137 0.86 16.85 -7.90
C TYR A 137 1.64 16.38 -6.68
N ALA A 138 2.22 15.18 -6.73
CA ALA A 138 3.12 14.63 -5.72
C ALA A 138 4.57 15.11 -5.84
N GLY A 139 4.90 15.92 -6.86
CA GLY A 139 6.28 16.31 -7.13
C GLY A 139 7.19 15.14 -7.56
N ALA A 140 6.64 13.93 -7.69
CA ALA A 140 7.39 12.70 -7.88
C ALA A 140 7.46 12.28 -9.36
N THR A 141 8.55 11.61 -9.73
CA THR A 141 8.65 10.97 -11.05
C THR A 141 7.85 9.69 -11.09
N LEU A 142 6.83 9.63 -11.96
CA LEU A 142 6.09 8.39 -12.20
C LEU A 142 6.92 7.45 -13.09
N LEU A 143 7.44 6.38 -12.49
CA LEU A 143 8.18 5.34 -13.18
C LEU A 143 7.25 4.20 -13.63
N GLY A 144 7.55 3.60 -14.78
CA GLY A 144 6.78 2.48 -15.32
C GLY A 144 7.29 2.04 -16.68
N ALA A 145 8.45 1.37 -16.68
CA ALA A 145 9.10 0.90 -17.89
C ALA A 145 8.27 -0.13 -18.67
N ASN A 146 7.45 -0.91 -17.97
CA ASN A 146 6.58 -1.92 -18.57
C ASN A 146 5.13 -1.44 -18.77
N VAL A 147 4.80 -0.19 -18.44
CA VAL A 147 3.47 0.40 -18.66
C VAL A 147 3.45 1.03 -20.05
N LEU A 148 2.95 0.29 -21.04
CA LEU A 148 3.01 0.68 -22.45
C LEU A 148 1.67 1.15 -22.96
N ASN A 149 1.68 2.08 -23.92
CA ASN A 149 0.54 2.33 -24.77
C ASN A 149 0.30 1.12 -25.69
N LYS A 150 -0.91 0.56 -25.67
CA LYS A 150 -1.26 -0.67 -26.37
C LYS A 150 -1.09 -0.59 -27.89
N ASP A 151 -1.32 0.57 -28.49
CA ASP A 151 -1.29 0.76 -29.94
C ASP A 151 0.15 0.97 -30.48
N THR A 152 0.97 1.71 -29.72
CA THR A 152 2.33 2.07 -30.15
C THR A 152 3.42 1.16 -29.60
N GLY A 153 3.15 0.45 -28.50
CA GLY A 153 4.16 -0.34 -27.77
C GLY A 153 5.24 0.50 -27.07
N THR A 154 5.09 1.82 -27.02
CA THR A 154 5.99 2.73 -26.30
C THR A 154 5.51 2.97 -24.87
N VAL A 155 6.40 3.44 -23.98
CA VAL A 155 6.01 3.81 -22.61
C VAL A 155 4.85 4.79 -22.63
N LEU A 156 3.82 4.51 -21.82
CA LEU A 156 2.58 5.28 -21.80
C LEU A 156 2.87 6.74 -21.45
N LYS A 157 2.21 7.67 -22.15
CA LYS A 157 2.39 9.11 -21.95
C LYS A 157 2.21 9.48 -20.47
N GLY A 158 3.22 10.14 -19.91
CA GLY A 158 3.24 10.58 -18.50
C GLY A 158 3.99 9.63 -17.57
N PHE A 159 4.32 8.41 -18.03
CA PHE A 159 5.27 7.52 -17.36
C PHE A 159 6.68 7.74 -17.90
N THR A 160 7.66 7.47 -17.05
CA THR A 160 9.09 7.49 -17.38
C THR A 160 9.65 6.08 -17.22
N ALA A 161 10.45 5.60 -18.17
CA ALA A 161 11.01 4.25 -18.08
C ALA A 161 12.00 4.12 -16.90
N ASN A 162 12.95 5.06 -16.86
CA ASN A 162 13.98 5.15 -15.84
C ASN A 162 14.43 6.60 -15.60
N LYS A 163 15.07 6.84 -14.47
CA LYS A 163 15.64 8.12 -14.07
C LYS A 163 17.03 7.91 -13.48
N MET A 164 17.93 8.87 -13.69
CA MET A 164 19.27 8.86 -13.11
C MET A 164 19.36 9.93 -12.03
N TYR A 165 19.78 9.55 -10.84
CA TYR A 165 20.16 10.46 -9.76
C TYR A 165 21.69 10.51 -9.65
N ARG A 166 22.23 11.56 -9.03
CA ARG A 166 23.68 11.76 -8.89
C ARG A 166 24.02 12.27 -7.49
N VAL A 167 25.13 11.78 -6.95
CA VAL A 167 25.72 12.20 -5.67
C VAL A 167 27.23 12.26 -5.89
N GLY A 168 27.76 13.48 -6.07
CA GLY A 168 29.12 13.64 -6.60
C GLY A 168 29.26 12.92 -7.96
N ASP A 169 30.19 11.98 -8.03
CA ASP A 169 30.46 11.17 -9.23
C ASP A 169 29.60 9.90 -9.31
N VAL A 170 29.00 9.46 -8.20
CA VAL A 170 28.15 8.26 -8.14
C VAL A 170 26.83 8.51 -8.87
N LYS A 171 26.45 7.59 -9.76
CA LYS A 171 25.22 7.60 -10.54
C LYS A 171 24.29 6.46 -10.13
N ILE A 172 23.06 6.82 -9.75
CA ILE A 172 22.05 5.88 -9.30
C ILE A 172 20.97 5.80 -10.37
N GLY A 173 20.90 4.68 -11.07
CA GLY A 173 19.87 4.38 -12.05
C GLY A 173 18.64 3.78 -11.39
N VAL A 174 17.46 4.35 -11.62
CA VAL A 174 16.21 3.86 -11.04
C VAL A 174 15.19 3.61 -12.14
N PHE A 175 14.56 2.45 -12.16
CA PHE A 175 13.47 2.12 -13.09
C PHE A 175 12.26 1.52 -12.37
N GLY A 176 11.10 1.55 -13.02
CA GLY A 176 9.83 1.13 -12.42
C GLY A 176 9.16 -0.03 -13.13
N LEU A 177 8.52 -0.95 -12.40
CA LEU A 177 7.73 -2.06 -12.93
C LEU A 177 6.36 -2.15 -12.23
N SER A 178 5.27 -2.08 -12.98
CA SER A 178 3.91 -2.30 -12.48
C SER A 178 3.43 -3.72 -12.77
N THR A 179 2.64 -4.32 -11.88
CA THR A 179 2.09 -5.66 -12.08
C THR A 179 1.23 -5.76 -13.35
N PRO A 180 1.47 -6.76 -14.23
CA PRO A 180 0.56 -7.06 -15.34
C PRO A 180 -0.85 -7.43 -14.89
N GLU A 181 -1.01 -7.84 -13.64
CA GLU A 181 -2.31 -8.16 -13.04
C GLU A 181 -3.27 -6.97 -13.03
N THR A 182 -2.74 -5.74 -13.07
CA THR A 182 -3.53 -4.52 -13.21
C THR A 182 -4.56 -4.61 -14.35
N ALA A 183 -4.31 -5.40 -15.40
CA ALA A 183 -5.27 -5.61 -16.48
C ALA A 183 -6.62 -6.23 -16.03
N TYR A 184 -6.67 -6.89 -14.86
CA TYR A 184 -7.85 -7.53 -14.29
C TYR A 184 -8.08 -7.24 -12.79
N LYS A 185 -7.07 -6.78 -12.05
CA LYS A 185 -7.19 -6.36 -10.64
C LYS A 185 -7.75 -4.95 -10.47
N THR A 186 -7.70 -4.08 -11.49
CA THR A 186 -8.61 -2.92 -11.56
C THR A 186 -9.68 -3.17 -12.62
N ASN A 187 -10.75 -2.38 -12.60
CA ASN A 187 -11.71 -2.33 -13.71
C ASN A 187 -10.97 -2.20 -15.07
N PRO A 188 -11.13 -3.16 -16.00
CA PRO A 188 -10.41 -3.15 -17.28
C PRO A 188 -10.65 -1.90 -18.13
N LEU A 189 -11.77 -1.19 -17.93
CA LEU A 189 -12.06 0.08 -18.61
C LEU A 189 -11.08 1.20 -18.22
N ASN A 190 -10.53 1.14 -17.00
CA ASN A 190 -9.55 2.11 -16.51
C ASN A 190 -8.21 2.04 -17.25
N VAL A 191 -7.90 0.86 -17.79
CA VAL A 191 -6.60 0.53 -18.40
C VAL A 191 -6.72 0.03 -19.84
N LYS A 192 -7.85 0.27 -20.51
CA LYS A 192 -8.14 -0.21 -21.88
C LYS A 192 -7.06 0.15 -22.93
N GLN A 193 -6.39 1.28 -22.74
CA GLN A 193 -5.31 1.79 -23.61
C GLN A 193 -3.91 1.31 -23.21
N VAL A 194 -3.80 0.56 -22.12
CA VAL A 194 -2.55 0.15 -21.50
C VAL A 194 -2.24 -1.30 -21.85
N LYS A 195 -0.97 -1.59 -22.10
CA LYS A 195 -0.41 -2.93 -22.17
C LYS A 195 0.70 -3.01 -21.14
N PHE A 196 0.60 -3.95 -20.22
CA PHE A 196 1.68 -4.25 -19.28
C PHE A 196 2.62 -5.27 -19.93
N ALA A 197 3.87 -4.89 -20.15
CA ALA A 197 4.89 -5.78 -20.69
C ALA A 197 5.44 -6.74 -19.60
N ASP A 198 6.02 -7.84 -20.06
CA ASP A 198 6.68 -8.82 -19.17
C ASP A 198 7.76 -8.13 -18.32
N PRO A 199 7.68 -8.24 -16.97
CA PRO A 199 8.59 -7.54 -16.07
C PRO A 199 10.06 -7.95 -16.26
N VAL A 200 10.34 -9.24 -16.46
CA VAL A 200 11.72 -9.77 -16.55
C VAL A 200 12.43 -9.23 -17.79
N SER A 201 11.82 -9.37 -18.97
CA SER A 201 12.40 -8.87 -20.23
C SER A 201 12.48 -7.34 -20.27
N THR A 202 11.58 -6.65 -19.56
CA THR A 202 11.65 -5.19 -19.41
C THR A 202 12.82 -4.79 -18.51
N ALA A 203 12.97 -5.43 -17.35
CA ALA A 203 14.08 -5.20 -16.43
C ALA A 203 15.44 -5.40 -17.09
N LYS A 204 15.63 -6.48 -17.86
CA LYS A 204 16.87 -6.71 -18.63
C LYS A 204 17.25 -5.52 -19.53
N LYS A 205 16.27 -4.94 -20.22
CA LYS A 205 16.49 -3.78 -21.09
C LYS A 205 16.81 -2.51 -20.29
N GLN A 206 16.18 -2.33 -19.12
CA GLN A 206 16.44 -1.16 -18.28
C GLN A 206 17.81 -1.22 -17.62
N VAL A 207 18.21 -2.39 -17.10
CA VAL A 207 19.56 -2.61 -16.55
C VAL A 207 20.60 -2.30 -17.61
N GLN A 208 20.52 -2.94 -18.78
CA GLN A 208 21.45 -2.67 -19.88
C GLN A 208 21.53 -1.17 -20.24
N ALA A 209 20.39 -0.50 -20.38
CA ALA A 209 20.36 0.91 -20.72
C ALA A 209 20.95 1.83 -19.63
N LEU A 210 20.85 1.44 -18.35
CA LEU A 210 21.42 2.18 -17.22
C LEU A 210 22.93 1.93 -17.09
N GLU A 211 23.38 0.69 -17.28
CA GLU A 211 24.81 0.33 -17.34
C GLU A 211 25.52 1.03 -18.50
N GLU A 212 24.92 1.10 -19.68
CA GLU A 212 25.46 1.84 -20.84
C GLU A 212 25.61 3.35 -20.56
N ARG A 213 24.84 3.88 -19.61
CA ARG A 213 24.94 5.27 -19.12
C ARG A 213 25.88 5.42 -17.92
N GLY A 214 26.50 4.31 -17.50
CA GLY A 214 27.43 4.21 -16.38
C GLY A 214 26.76 4.46 -15.04
N ALA A 215 25.63 3.78 -14.78
CA ALA A 215 25.09 3.65 -13.42
C ALA A 215 26.07 2.83 -12.57
N ASP A 216 26.34 3.31 -11.36
CA ASP A 216 27.13 2.60 -10.36
C ASP A 216 26.22 1.78 -9.43
N VAL A 217 24.97 2.22 -9.26
CA VAL A 217 23.91 1.53 -8.51
C VAL A 217 22.65 1.48 -9.36
N ILE A 218 21.98 0.33 -9.42
CA ILE A 218 20.72 0.14 -10.13
C ILE A 218 19.62 -0.34 -9.18
N ILE A 219 18.56 0.46 -9.08
CA ILE A 219 17.39 0.21 -8.23
C ILE A 219 16.16 -0.05 -9.12
N CYS A 220 15.43 -1.11 -8.83
CA CYS A 220 14.10 -1.35 -9.38
C CYS A 220 13.05 -1.02 -8.32
N ILE A 221 12.15 -0.08 -8.60
CA ILE A 221 10.92 0.08 -7.83
C ILE A 221 9.86 -0.79 -8.53
N ALA A 222 9.29 -1.73 -7.81
CA ALA A 222 8.38 -2.73 -8.33
C ALA A 222 7.07 -2.71 -7.55
N HIS A 223 5.99 -3.02 -8.25
CA HIS A 223 4.71 -3.38 -7.65
C HIS A 223 4.31 -4.72 -8.24
N LEU A 224 5.03 -5.78 -7.88
CA LEU A 224 4.91 -7.12 -8.47
C LEU A 224 4.57 -8.20 -7.44
N GLY A 225 4.96 -7.99 -6.18
CA GLY A 225 4.73 -8.92 -5.09
C GLY A 225 5.50 -10.23 -5.21
N ILE A 226 5.18 -11.14 -4.29
CA ILE A 226 5.73 -12.51 -4.21
C ILE A 226 4.67 -13.59 -4.00
N ASP A 227 3.41 -13.20 -3.96
CA ASP A 227 2.30 -14.13 -3.75
C ASP A 227 2.17 -15.11 -4.93
N GLN A 228 1.53 -16.24 -4.67
CA GLN A 228 1.37 -17.30 -5.67
C GLN A 228 0.48 -16.87 -6.84
N GLU A 229 -0.42 -15.91 -6.63
CA GLU A 229 -1.43 -15.46 -7.59
C GLU A 229 -0.79 -14.61 -8.70
N SER A 230 0.23 -13.82 -8.33
CA SER A 230 1.14 -13.10 -9.22
C SER A 230 1.92 -14.02 -10.19
N GLY A 231 1.90 -15.33 -9.93
CA GLY A 231 2.41 -16.36 -10.84
C GLY A 231 3.91 -16.21 -11.13
N THR A 232 4.25 -15.84 -12.36
CA THR A 232 5.67 -15.65 -12.74
C THR A 232 6.11 -14.18 -12.77
N ALA A 233 5.17 -13.24 -12.65
CA ALA A 233 5.41 -11.81 -12.73
C ALA A 233 5.72 -11.21 -11.34
N VAL A 234 6.59 -11.89 -10.57
CA VAL A 234 6.97 -11.55 -9.20
C VAL A 234 8.40 -11.00 -9.14
N SER A 235 8.70 -10.18 -8.13
CA SER A 235 10.02 -9.55 -7.96
C SER A 235 11.16 -10.55 -7.79
N THR A 236 10.91 -11.68 -7.13
CA THR A 236 11.91 -12.75 -6.97
C THR A 236 12.32 -13.37 -8.31
N ASN A 237 11.41 -13.42 -9.28
CA ASN A 237 11.73 -13.88 -10.65
C ASN A 237 12.52 -12.84 -11.44
N VAL A 238 12.29 -11.54 -11.19
CA VAL A 238 13.11 -10.47 -11.77
C VAL A 238 14.53 -10.59 -11.24
N ALA A 239 14.72 -10.61 -9.92
CA ALA A 239 16.03 -10.78 -9.30
C ALA A 239 16.76 -12.07 -9.74
N ALA A 240 16.04 -13.20 -9.80
CA ALA A 240 16.65 -14.48 -10.20
C ALA A 240 17.12 -14.55 -11.66
N LYS A 241 16.57 -13.71 -12.55
CA LYS A 241 16.78 -13.81 -14.01
C LYS A 241 17.48 -12.60 -14.61
N VAL A 242 17.71 -11.55 -13.84
CA VAL A 242 18.27 -10.27 -14.29
C VAL A 242 19.42 -9.90 -13.37
N ASP A 243 20.63 -10.09 -13.87
CA ASP A 243 21.84 -9.62 -13.20
C ASP A 243 21.93 -8.08 -13.25
N GLY A 244 22.69 -7.47 -12.35
CA GLY A 244 22.98 -6.04 -12.35
C GLY A 244 21.97 -5.15 -11.61
N ILE A 245 21.00 -5.74 -10.88
CA ILE A 245 20.11 -4.99 -9.98
C ILE A 245 20.64 -5.14 -8.55
N ASP A 246 20.94 -4.03 -7.89
CA ASP A 246 21.43 -4.04 -6.50
C ASP A 246 20.28 -4.14 -5.50
N LEU A 247 19.19 -3.41 -5.77
CA LEU A 247 18.03 -3.28 -4.89
C LEU A 247 16.72 -3.35 -5.67
N ILE A 248 15.79 -4.18 -5.21
CA ILE A 248 14.37 -4.14 -5.57
C ILE A 248 13.56 -3.66 -4.37
N ILE A 249 12.80 -2.59 -4.56
CA ILE A 249 11.80 -2.10 -3.60
C ILE A 249 10.43 -2.52 -4.12
N ASP A 250 9.74 -3.41 -3.42
CA ASP A 250 8.51 -4.07 -3.89
C ASP A 250 7.28 -3.73 -3.04
N GLY A 251 6.10 -3.99 -3.60
CA GLY A 251 4.78 -3.89 -2.96
C GLY A 251 3.85 -5.01 -3.40
N HIS A 252 2.55 -4.72 -3.57
CA HIS A 252 1.50 -5.58 -4.13
C HIS A 252 1.02 -6.70 -3.22
N SER A 253 1.93 -7.54 -2.73
CA SER A 253 1.58 -8.71 -1.90
C SER A 253 1.50 -8.44 -0.41
N HIS A 254 1.62 -7.18 0.01
CA HIS A 254 1.63 -6.72 1.42
C HIS A 254 2.64 -7.44 2.29
N SER A 255 3.70 -7.94 1.67
CA SER A 255 4.72 -8.73 2.36
C SER A 255 5.54 -7.85 3.29
N THR A 256 5.67 -8.29 4.53
CA THR A 256 6.49 -7.61 5.54
C THR A 256 7.98 -7.75 5.22
N PRO A 257 8.85 -6.89 5.77
CA PRO A 257 10.28 -6.93 5.48
C PRO A 257 10.96 -8.30 5.65
N ASN A 258 10.47 -9.14 6.57
CA ASN A 258 11.07 -10.43 6.92
C ASN A 258 10.74 -11.57 5.93
N GLU A 259 9.81 -11.33 4.99
CA GLU A 259 9.35 -12.36 4.04
C GLU A 259 10.21 -12.44 2.78
N TYR A 260 11.00 -11.40 2.51
CA TYR A 260 11.96 -11.40 1.42
C TYR A 260 13.31 -11.96 1.84
N GLN A 261 13.92 -12.71 0.93
CA GLN A 261 15.32 -13.13 1.02
C GLN A 261 16.06 -12.59 -0.19
N PRO A 262 17.35 -12.19 -0.07
CA PRO A 262 18.14 -11.81 -1.21
C PRO A 262 18.18 -12.92 -2.26
N VAL A 263 18.05 -12.54 -3.54
CA VAL A 263 18.04 -13.47 -4.66
C VAL A 263 19.11 -13.04 -5.65
N ASN A 264 20.04 -13.94 -5.98
CA ASN A 264 21.11 -13.69 -6.94
C ASN A 264 21.96 -12.43 -6.64
N GLY A 265 22.20 -12.15 -5.36
CA GLY A 265 22.95 -10.95 -4.92
C GLY A 265 22.12 -9.66 -4.88
N THR A 266 20.90 -9.66 -5.41
CA THR A 266 19.97 -8.53 -5.32
C THR A 266 19.25 -8.54 -3.97
N VAL A 267 19.28 -7.40 -3.27
CA VAL A 267 18.48 -7.18 -2.06
C VAL A 267 17.04 -6.86 -2.47
N ILE A 268 16.05 -7.46 -1.81
CA ILE A 268 14.64 -7.18 -2.04
C ILE A 268 14.00 -6.75 -0.73
N VAL A 269 13.25 -5.65 -0.75
CA VAL A 269 12.62 -5.06 0.44
C VAL A 269 11.15 -4.69 0.15
N SER A 270 10.33 -4.72 1.19
CA SER A 270 8.95 -4.23 1.21
C SER A 270 8.57 -3.83 2.65
N CYS A 271 7.46 -3.13 2.84
CA CYS A 271 7.04 -2.52 4.11
C CYS A 271 5.70 -3.04 4.63
N GLY A 272 5.25 -4.21 4.17
CA GLY A 272 3.89 -4.65 4.47
C GLY A 272 2.88 -3.74 3.79
N GLU A 273 1.93 -3.20 4.56
CA GLU A 273 0.89 -2.28 4.09
C GLU A 273 0.63 -1.17 5.12
N TYR A 274 -0.13 -0.16 4.72
CA TYR A 274 -0.73 0.85 5.61
C TYR A 274 0.27 1.65 6.46
N MET A 275 1.52 1.73 6.01
CA MET A 275 2.63 2.34 6.76
C MET A 275 2.87 1.69 8.12
N ALA A 276 2.58 0.39 8.27
CA ALA A 276 2.99 -0.41 9.42
C ALA A 276 4.53 -0.47 9.55
N TYR A 277 5.23 -0.30 8.43
CA TYR A 277 6.67 -0.07 8.38
C TYR A 277 6.98 1.17 7.51
N LEU A 278 8.12 1.80 7.81
CA LEU A 278 8.82 2.73 6.93
C LEU A 278 10.13 2.06 6.53
N GLY A 279 10.29 1.82 5.23
CA GLY A 279 11.51 1.23 4.70
C GLY A 279 12.66 2.22 4.81
N MET A 280 13.81 1.75 5.25
CA MET A 280 15.05 2.50 5.27
C MET A 280 16.15 1.59 4.78
N VAL A 281 16.80 1.96 3.68
CA VAL A 281 17.89 1.21 3.07
C VAL A 281 19.10 2.11 2.93
N ASP A 282 20.24 1.65 3.42
CA ASP A 282 21.53 2.30 3.29
C ASP A 282 22.31 1.70 2.13
N ILE A 283 22.73 2.55 1.20
CA ILE A 283 23.57 2.19 0.07
C ILE A 283 24.91 2.90 0.26
N THR A 284 25.97 2.12 0.46
CA THR A 284 27.34 2.62 0.52
C THR A 284 28.04 2.29 -0.79
N VAL A 285 28.63 3.30 -1.43
CA VAL A 285 29.48 3.12 -2.62
C VAL A 285 30.92 3.49 -2.25
N ALA A 286 31.79 2.48 -2.20
CA ALA A 286 33.20 2.66 -1.91
C ALA A 286 33.95 3.27 -3.11
N PRO A 287 35.11 3.92 -2.91
CA PRO A 287 35.91 4.51 -3.99
C PRO A 287 36.36 3.52 -5.08
N ASP A 288 36.43 2.23 -4.77
CA ASP A 288 36.78 1.18 -5.73
C ASP A 288 35.57 0.69 -6.56
N GLY A 289 34.38 1.26 -6.32
CA GLY A 289 33.12 0.90 -6.97
C GLY A 289 32.34 -0.20 -6.26
N THR A 290 32.81 -0.72 -5.13
CA THR A 290 32.06 -1.72 -4.36
C THR A 290 30.78 -1.11 -3.79
N VAL A 291 29.63 -1.75 -4.05
CA VAL A 291 28.32 -1.35 -3.55
C VAL A 291 27.89 -2.28 -2.42
N THR A 292 27.47 -1.72 -1.29
CA THR A 292 26.83 -2.46 -0.18
C THR A 292 25.44 -1.90 0.04
N VAL A 293 24.46 -2.79 0.22
CA VAL A 293 23.04 -2.45 0.44
C VAL A 293 22.57 -3.10 1.74
N GLU A 294 22.14 -2.30 2.70
CA GLU A 294 21.68 -2.75 4.02
C GLU A 294 20.26 -2.24 4.31
N SER A 295 19.35 -3.14 4.68
CA SER A 295 17.96 -2.81 4.99
C SER A 295 17.73 -2.75 6.50
N ASN A 296 17.17 -1.63 6.99
CA ASN A 296 16.93 -1.33 8.39
C ASN A 296 15.54 -0.69 8.58
N PRO A 297 14.43 -1.38 8.25
CA PRO A 297 13.09 -0.78 8.29
C PRO A 297 12.68 -0.39 9.72
N LEU A 298 11.93 0.69 9.85
CA LEU A 298 11.31 1.11 11.10
C LEU A 298 9.91 0.54 11.19
N LYS A 299 9.54 -0.06 12.32
CA LYS A 299 8.21 -0.63 12.54
C LYS A 299 7.36 0.30 13.41
N ALA A 300 6.14 0.61 13.00
CA ALA A 300 5.26 1.52 13.72
C ALA A 300 5.01 1.08 15.18
N SER A 301 4.75 -0.21 15.39
CA SER A 301 4.45 -0.75 16.73
C SER A 301 5.59 -0.67 17.74
N ASP A 302 6.79 -0.32 17.30
CA ASP A 302 7.94 -0.12 18.18
C ASP A 302 7.94 1.29 18.82
N TYR A 303 6.98 2.13 18.41
CA TYR A 303 6.82 3.50 18.89
C TYR A 303 5.41 3.73 19.46
N THR A 304 5.33 4.61 20.45
CA THR A 304 4.07 5.20 20.92
C THR A 304 3.74 6.47 20.14
N ALA A 305 2.46 6.86 20.12
CA ALA A 305 2.01 8.03 19.36
C ALA A 305 2.68 9.36 19.77
N ASP A 306 3.16 9.45 21.01
CA ASP A 306 3.80 10.64 21.58
C ASP A 306 5.32 10.67 21.39
N GLU A 307 5.96 9.55 21.05
CA GLU A 307 7.41 9.48 20.82
C GLU A 307 7.84 10.14 19.51
N ILE A 308 6.95 10.17 18.52
CA ILE A 308 7.21 10.80 17.23
C ILE A 308 6.23 11.96 17.05
N ALA A 309 6.75 13.18 17.22
CA ALA A 309 5.99 14.38 16.92
C ALA A 309 5.62 14.43 15.42
N PRO A 310 4.37 14.76 15.06
CA PRO A 310 3.99 14.93 13.65
C PRO A 310 4.69 16.15 13.05
N ASP A 311 5.18 16.03 11.81
CA ASP A 311 5.69 17.18 11.07
C ASP A 311 4.60 18.25 10.87
N ALA A 312 4.94 19.49 11.22
CA ALA A 312 3.97 20.58 11.26
C ALA A 312 3.48 20.99 9.86
N ALA A 313 4.31 20.90 8.82
CA ALA A 313 3.93 21.28 7.46
C ALA A 313 2.99 20.24 6.85
N VAL A 314 3.30 18.95 7.04
CA VAL A 314 2.41 17.86 6.61
C VAL A 314 1.10 17.89 7.38
N GLN A 315 1.12 18.09 8.70
CA GLN A 315 -0.11 18.19 9.49
C GLN A 315 -0.98 19.37 9.05
N ALA A 316 -0.39 20.55 8.84
CA ALA A 316 -1.13 21.70 8.33
C ALA A 316 -1.74 21.44 6.94
N LYS A 317 -1.07 20.64 6.10
CA LYS A 317 -1.59 20.23 4.80
C LYS A 317 -2.78 19.28 4.94
N ILE A 318 -2.71 18.30 5.84
CA ILE A 318 -3.82 17.40 6.17
C ILE A 318 -5.04 18.22 6.61
N ASP A 319 -4.86 19.14 7.54
CA ASP A 319 -5.95 19.98 8.09
C ASP A 319 -6.58 20.85 7.00
N ALA A 320 -5.77 21.45 6.13
CA ALA A 320 -6.24 22.24 5.00
C ALA A 320 -7.05 21.41 3.98
N ILE A 321 -6.63 20.17 3.71
CA ILE A 321 -7.36 19.25 2.83
C ILE A 321 -8.70 18.86 3.47
N LYS A 322 -8.70 18.44 4.75
CA LYS A 322 -9.92 18.08 5.50
C LYS A 322 -10.94 19.22 5.44
N LYS A 323 -10.49 20.45 5.72
CA LYS A 323 -11.34 21.65 5.62
C LYS A 323 -11.88 21.87 4.21
N GLY A 324 -11.06 21.68 3.18
CA GLY A 324 -11.50 21.80 1.79
C GLY A 324 -12.52 20.73 1.37
N GLN A 325 -12.50 19.56 2.01
CA GLN A 325 -13.39 18.45 1.74
C GLN A 325 -14.77 18.58 2.40
N GLU A 326 -14.94 19.44 3.42
CA GLU A 326 -16.23 19.68 4.09
C GLU A 326 -17.39 19.93 3.12
N SER A 327 -17.14 20.70 2.05
CA SER A 327 -18.14 20.98 1.01
C SER A 327 -18.57 19.73 0.22
N LYS A 328 -17.65 18.79 -0.03
CA LYS A 328 -17.94 17.53 -0.71
C LYS A 328 -18.66 16.56 0.20
N LEU A 329 -18.26 16.52 1.48
CA LEU A 329 -18.92 15.73 2.50
C LEU A 329 -20.40 16.11 2.62
N GLY A 330 -20.73 17.40 2.50
CA GLY A 330 -22.12 17.89 2.49
C GLY A 330 -22.90 17.68 1.20
N GLN A 331 -22.32 17.10 0.14
CA GLN A 331 -23.03 16.86 -1.11
C GLN A 331 -24.06 15.74 -0.90
N VAL A 332 -25.32 16.03 -1.22
CA VAL A 332 -26.41 15.05 -1.19
C VAL A 332 -26.30 14.13 -2.41
N VAL A 333 -26.32 12.81 -2.17
CA VAL A 333 -26.29 11.75 -3.19
C VAL A 333 -27.66 11.09 -3.39
N ALA A 334 -28.50 11.08 -2.36
CA ALA A 334 -29.87 10.57 -2.43
C ALA A 334 -30.74 11.17 -1.32
N THR A 335 -32.01 10.78 -1.24
CA THR A 335 -32.90 11.11 -0.12
C THR A 335 -33.69 9.86 0.24
N THR A 336 -33.64 9.44 1.50
CA THR A 336 -34.35 8.27 1.99
C THR A 336 -35.66 8.64 2.69
N PRO A 337 -36.78 7.95 2.41
CA PRO A 337 -38.05 8.18 3.08
C PRO A 337 -38.12 7.58 4.49
N VAL A 338 -37.15 6.75 4.87
CA VAL A 338 -37.04 6.09 6.18
C VAL A 338 -35.62 6.20 6.73
N ALA A 339 -35.45 5.96 8.03
CA ALA A 339 -34.12 5.79 8.61
C ALA A 339 -33.49 4.46 8.14
N LEU A 340 -32.21 4.50 7.77
CA LEU A 340 -31.39 3.34 7.44
C LEU A 340 -30.63 2.89 8.68
N ASP A 341 -31.00 1.73 9.19
CA ASP A 341 -30.55 1.20 10.48
C ASP A 341 -29.15 0.58 10.37
N GLY A 342 -28.17 1.27 10.95
CA GLY A 342 -26.81 0.80 11.10
C GLY A 342 -26.42 0.59 12.57
N GLU A 343 -27.39 0.54 13.48
CA GLU A 343 -27.11 0.47 14.90
C GLU A 343 -26.37 -0.82 15.23
N ARG A 344 -25.28 -0.69 16.00
CA ARG A 344 -24.42 -1.82 16.37
C ARG A 344 -25.21 -3.00 16.91
N ALA A 345 -26.23 -2.74 17.73
CA ALA A 345 -27.04 -3.77 18.36
C ALA A 345 -27.92 -4.54 17.36
N HIS A 346 -28.19 -3.99 16.17
CA HIS A 346 -29.06 -4.61 15.16
C HIS A 346 -28.24 -5.24 14.04
N VAL A 347 -27.29 -4.50 13.44
CA VAL A 347 -26.43 -5.01 12.34
C VAL A 347 -25.49 -6.15 12.77
N ARG A 348 -25.35 -6.38 14.07
CA ARG A 348 -24.54 -7.47 14.65
C ARG A 348 -25.35 -8.65 15.17
N THR A 349 -26.68 -8.59 15.05
CA THR A 349 -27.60 -9.67 15.44
C THR A 349 -28.50 -10.09 14.28
N GLY A 350 -28.57 -9.31 13.21
CA GLY A 350 -29.50 -9.54 12.10
C GLY A 350 -29.19 -8.67 10.88
N GLU A 351 -29.99 -8.88 9.84
CA GLU A 351 -30.02 -8.05 8.64
C GLU A 351 -30.78 -6.74 8.91
N THR A 352 -30.33 -5.63 8.32
CA THR A 352 -31.01 -4.33 8.38
C THR A 352 -31.29 -3.80 6.97
N ASN A 353 -32.09 -2.74 6.84
CA ASN A 353 -32.26 -2.06 5.55
C ASN A 353 -30.95 -1.43 5.05
N LEU A 354 -30.10 -0.89 5.93
CA LEU A 354 -28.79 -0.36 5.53
C LEU A 354 -27.84 -1.45 5.04
N SER A 355 -27.77 -2.60 5.72
CA SER A 355 -26.91 -3.69 5.28
C SER A 355 -27.36 -4.29 3.94
N ARG A 356 -28.68 -4.31 3.69
CA ARG A 356 -29.26 -4.66 2.38
C ARG A 356 -28.87 -3.69 1.28
N LEU A 357 -28.92 -2.39 1.55
CA LEU A 357 -28.47 -1.37 0.60
C LEU A 357 -26.99 -1.59 0.21
N ILE A 358 -26.12 -1.77 1.21
CA ILE A 358 -24.68 -1.96 1.01
C ILE A 358 -24.39 -3.22 0.18
N THR A 359 -24.98 -4.36 0.56
CA THR A 359 -24.75 -5.63 -0.14
C THR A 359 -25.37 -5.65 -1.55
N SER A 360 -26.48 -4.95 -1.77
CA SER A 360 -27.03 -4.73 -3.11
C SER A 360 -26.09 -3.87 -3.98
N ALA A 361 -25.50 -2.82 -3.41
CA ALA A 361 -24.50 -2.00 -4.12
C ALA A 361 -23.27 -2.84 -4.53
N MET A 362 -22.81 -3.74 -3.64
CA MET A 362 -21.72 -4.68 -3.98
C MET A 362 -22.08 -5.60 -5.15
N LEU A 363 -23.31 -6.12 -5.21
CA LEU A 363 -23.76 -6.93 -6.35
C LEU A 363 -23.85 -6.12 -7.64
N ALA A 364 -24.36 -4.89 -7.56
CA ALA A 364 -24.48 -4.00 -8.72
C ALA A 364 -23.10 -3.65 -9.32
N GLU A 365 -22.11 -3.38 -8.46
CA GLU A 365 -20.74 -3.07 -8.87
C GLU A 365 -20.04 -4.28 -9.52
N THR A 366 -20.24 -5.48 -8.98
CA THR A 366 -19.43 -6.65 -9.32
C THR A 366 -20.08 -7.63 -10.29
N GLY A 367 -21.41 -7.69 -10.32
CA GLY A 367 -22.15 -8.75 -11.02
C GLY A 367 -21.95 -10.15 -10.42
N ALA A 368 -21.53 -10.27 -9.16
CA ALA A 368 -21.35 -11.54 -8.47
C ALA A 368 -22.68 -12.30 -8.25
N ASP A 369 -22.60 -13.59 -7.90
CA ASP A 369 -23.77 -14.39 -7.55
C ASP A 369 -24.32 -14.02 -6.16
N VAL A 370 -23.41 -13.71 -5.22
CA VAL A 370 -23.71 -13.37 -3.83
C VAL A 370 -22.79 -12.23 -3.38
N ALA A 371 -23.30 -11.30 -2.59
CA ALA A 371 -22.46 -10.37 -1.82
C ALA A 371 -22.50 -10.77 -0.34
N LEU A 372 -21.36 -10.69 0.33
CA LEU A 372 -21.19 -11.02 1.75
C LEU A 372 -20.24 -10.02 2.41
N THR A 373 -20.71 -9.32 3.44
CA THR A 373 -19.89 -8.43 4.28
C THR A 373 -20.21 -8.63 5.76
N ASN A 374 -19.35 -8.17 6.66
CA ASN A 374 -19.53 -8.29 8.11
C ASN A 374 -20.22 -7.05 8.69
N GLY A 375 -21.14 -7.23 9.64
CA GLY A 375 -21.85 -6.14 10.32
C GLY A 375 -20.93 -5.20 11.10
N GLY A 376 -19.74 -5.65 11.48
CA GLY A 376 -18.69 -4.85 12.10
C GLY A 376 -18.14 -3.74 11.20
N GLY A 377 -18.26 -3.91 9.88
CA GLY A 377 -17.92 -2.93 8.86
C GLY A 377 -18.90 -1.75 8.76
N ILE A 378 -20.13 -1.91 9.27
CA ILE A 378 -21.20 -0.90 9.22
C ILE A 378 -21.21 -0.14 10.56
N ARG A 379 -20.94 1.17 10.53
CA ARG A 379 -20.52 1.92 11.73
C ARG A 379 -21.50 2.98 12.22
N ALA A 380 -22.48 3.34 11.41
CA ALA A 380 -23.46 4.37 11.73
C ALA A 380 -24.79 4.08 11.04
N SER A 381 -25.85 4.66 11.59
CA SER A 381 -27.16 4.77 10.94
C SER A 381 -27.22 6.02 10.05
N ILE A 382 -28.20 6.08 9.14
CA ILE A 382 -28.52 7.29 8.36
C ILE A 382 -29.98 7.65 8.66
N ASP A 383 -30.22 8.88 9.08
CA ASP A 383 -31.57 9.34 9.41
C ASP A 383 -32.44 9.46 8.15
N GLN A 384 -33.76 9.49 8.35
CA GLN A 384 -34.68 9.85 7.29
C GLN A 384 -34.35 11.24 6.74
N GLY A 385 -34.26 11.38 5.42
CA GLY A 385 -33.96 12.64 4.76
C GLY A 385 -32.81 12.55 3.75
N PRO A 386 -32.14 13.68 3.48
CA PRO A 386 -31.00 13.72 2.56
C PRO A 386 -29.88 12.79 3.02
N ILE A 387 -29.36 11.98 2.10
CA ILE A 387 -28.15 11.19 2.31
C ILE A 387 -27.00 11.93 1.65
N THR A 388 -26.01 12.29 2.44
CA THR A 388 -24.79 12.97 2.02
C THR A 388 -23.63 12.01 1.83
N VAL A 389 -22.60 12.44 1.09
CA VAL A 389 -21.34 11.69 0.98
C VAL A 389 -20.73 11.43 2.37
N GLY A 390 -20.76 12.42 3.26
CA GLY A 390 -20.25 12.29 4.61
C GLY A 390 -21.01 11.25 5.45
N GLU A 391 -22.32 11.12 5.25
CA GLU A 391 -23.11 10.07 5.90
C GLU A 391 -22.67 8.68 5.44
N VAL A 392 -22.52 8.44 4.13
CA VAL A 392 -22.04 7.14 3.62
C VAL A 392 -20.64 6.81 4.17
N GLN A 393 -19.76 7.80 4.28
CA GLN A 393 -18.42 7.60 4.85
C GLN A 393 -18.43 7.33 6.34
N ASN A 394 -19.35 7.94 7.10
CA ASN A 394 -19.54 7.60 8.51
C ASN A 394 -20.03 6.16 8.68
N VAL A 395 -20.82 5.65 7.74
CA VAL A 395 -21.25 4.24 7.73
C VAL A 395 -20.09 3.30 7.38
N LEU A 396 -19.26 3.65 6.39
CA LEU A 396 -18.19 2.80 5.82
C LEU A 396 -16.80 3.48 5.91
N PRO A 397 -16.24 3.70 7.11
CA PRO A 397 -15.10 4.60 7.30
C PRO A 397 -13.73 3.96 7.01
N PHE A 398 -13.68 2.65 6.80
CA PHE A 398 -12.41 1.91 6.77
C PHE A 398 -11.66 2.03 5.44
N GLY A 399 -12.34 2.44 4.36
CA GLY A 399 -11.75 2.43 3.03
C GLY A 399 -11.50 1.01 2.51
N ASN A 400 -12.26 0.03 3.00
CA ASN A 400 -12.29 -1.33 2.47
C ASN A 400 -12.81 -1.30 1.04
N TYR A 401 -12.22 -2.10 0.16
CA TYR A 401 -12.64 -2.24 -1.23
C TYR A 401 -13.26 -3.60 -1.50
N ILE A 402 -14.07 -3.65 -2.55
CA ILE A 402 -14.79 -4.86 -2.91
C ILE A 402 -13.85 -5.78 -3.68
N VAL A 403 -13.78 -7.04 -3.28
CA VAL A 403 -13.09 -8.11 -4.00
C VAL A 403 -14.08 -9.20 -4.34
N THR A 404 -13.82 -9.94 -5.42
CA THR A 404 -14.57 -11.15 -5.75
C THR A 404 -13.71 -12.39 -5.61
N ILE A 405 -14.25 -13.42 -4.97
CA ILE A 405 -13.61 -14.73 -4.77
C ILE A 405 -14.53 -15.86 -5.25
N LYS A 406 -13.95 -17.01 -5.58
CA LYS A 406 -14.72 -18.21 -5.94
C LYS A 406 -14.86 -19.13 -4.73
N LEU A 407 -16.10 -19.35 -4.29
CA LEU A 407 -16.42 -20.27 -3.19
C LEU A 407 -17.19 -21.48 -3.69
N THR A 408 -16.90 -22.66 -3.14
CA THR A 408 -17.83 -23.77 -3.22
C THR A 408 -19.07 -23.47 -2.36
N GLY A 409 -20.22 -24.09 -2.66
CA GLY A 409 -21.39 -23.93 -1.80
C GLY A 409 -21.12 -24.35 -0.35
N LYS A 410 -20.26 -25.34 -0.14
CA LYS A 410 -19.80 -25.72 1.19
C LYS A 410 -19.06 -24.60 1.92
N ASP A 411 -18.12 -23.93 1.25
CA ASP A 411 -17.37 -22.83 1.84
C ASP A 411 -18.27 -21.61 2.08
N LEU A 412 -19.21 -21.33 1.16
CA LEU A 412 -20.22 -20.28 1.33
C LEU A 412 -21.12 -20.56 2.53
N ARG A 413 -21.62 -21.80 2.69
CA ARG A 413 -22.38 -22.20 3.89
C ARG A 413 -21.56 -21.98 5.15
N ALA A 414 -20.30 -22.40 5.15
CA ALA A 414 -19.42 -22.24 6.31
C ALA A 414 -19.22 -20.78 6.69
N ALA A 415 -19.06 -19.89 5.70
CA ALA A 415 -18.95 -18.45 5.94
C ALA A 415 -20.23 -17.86 6.54
N VAL A 416 -21.39 -18.21 5.98
CA VAL A 416 -22.68 -17.76 6.51
C VAL A 416 -22.85 -18.24 7.96
N GLU A 417 -22.63 -19.53 8.21
CA GLU A 417 -22.76 -20.18 9.52
C GLU A 417 -21.85 -19.53 10.57
N HIS A 418 -20.61 -19.20 10.21
CA HIS A 418 -19.63 -18.52 11.07
C HIS A 418 -20.15 -17.18 11.62
N GLY A 419 -20.87 -16.42 10.79
CA GLY A 419 -21.38 -15.12 11.17
C GLY A 419 -22.71 -15.13 11.92
N LEU A 420 -23.50 -16.21 11.89
CA LEU A 420 -24.83 -16.22 12.50
C LEU A 420 -24.75 -16.20 14.04
N PRO A 421 -25.56 -15.37 14.72
CA PRO A 421 -25.57 -15.28 16.18
C PRO A 421 -26.41 -16.40 16.80
N GLY A 422 -26.19 -16.67 18.08
CA GLY A 422 -27.06 -17.51 18.90
C GLY A 422 -27.51 -16.80 20.16
N TYR A 423 -28.31 -17.50 20.97
CA TYR A 423 -28.75 -16.96 22.25
C TYR A 423 -27.64 -16.97 23.31
N GLN A 424 -27.55 -15.85 24.04
CA GLN A 424 -26.81 -15.70 25.27
C GLN A 424 -27.63 -16.21 26.47
N ALA A 425 -26.97 -16.31 27.64
CA ALA A 425 -27.60 -16.80 28.86
C ALA A 425 -28.78 -15.93 29.35
N ASP A 426 -28.81 -14.65 28.97
CA ASP A 426 -29.89 -13.71 29.29
C ASP A 426 -31.04 -13.73 28.27
N GLY A 427 -30.97 -14.61 27.26
CA GLY A 427 -31.97 -14.75 26.20
C GLY A 427 -31.84 -13.74 25.05
N THR A 428 -30.84 -12.86 25.07
CA THR A 428 -30.53 -11.96 23.94
C THR A 428 -29.66 -12.65 22.90
N LEU A 429 -29.66 -12.15 21.66
CA LEU A 429 -28.72 -12.64 20.64
C LEU A 429 -27.32 -12.08 20.87
N GLU A 430 -26.31 -12.88 20.54
CA GLU A 430 -24.91 -12.45 20.49
C GLU A 430 -24.73 -11.28 19.51
N GLN A 431 -24.10 -10.18 19.94
CA GLN A 431 -23.74 -9.08 19.04
C GLN A 431 -22.37 -9.34 18.40
N LEU A 432 -22.35 -10.01 17.26
CA LEU A 432 -21.14 -10.41 16.56
C LEU A 432 -20.71 -9.34 15.54
N GLY A 433 -19.48 -8.80 15.67
CA GLY A 433 -18.88 -7.97 14.62
C GLY A 433 -18.82 -8.73 13.29
N ARG A 434 -18.51 -10.01 13.36
CA ARG A 434 -18.55 -10.96 12.25
C ARG A 434 -19.96 -11.33 11.76
N MET A 435 -21.02 -10.59 12.08
CA MET A 435 -22.36 -10.95 11.61
C MET A 435 -22.45 -10.89 10.08
N SER A 436 -22.80 -12.00 9.43
CA SER A 436 -22.91 -12.09 7.96
C SER A 436 -24.08 -11.24 7.44
N GLN A 437 -23.78 -10.25 6.60
CA GLN A 437 -24.73 -9.44 5.85
C GLN A 437 -24.63 -9.81 4.37
N PHE A 438 -25.75 -10.02 3.67
CA PHE A 438 -25.70 -10.57 2.31
C PHE A 438 -26.79 -10.13 1.34
N ALA A 439 -26.49 -10.28 0.05
CA ALA A 439 -27.42 -10.15 -1.07
C ALA A 439 -27.25 -11.31 -2.06
N GLY A 440 -28.27 -11.59 -2.88
CA GLY A 440 -28.25 -12.70 -3.85
C GLY A 440 -28.62 -14.07 -3.26
N MET A 441 -28.89 -14.12 -1.96
CA MET A 441 -29.28 -15.33 -1.23
C MET A 441 -30.29 -15.04 -0.12
N GLU A 442 -31.01 -16.09 0.29
CA GLU A 442 -31.90 -16.09 1.45
C GLU A 442 -31.49 -17.22 2.41
N VAL A 443 -31.56 -16.96 3.72
CA VAL A 443 -31.14 -17.87 4.78
C VAL A 443 -32.23 -17.97 5.83
N SER A 444 -32.56 -19.20 6.20
CA SER A 444 -33.30 -19.48 7.43
C SER A 444 -32.38 -20.18 8.42
N TYR A 445 -32.42 -19.76 9.68
CA TYR A 445 -31.58 -20.32 10.74
C TYR A 445 -32.31 -20.40 12.08
N ASP A 446 -31.78 -21.21 13.00
CA ASP A 446 -32.27 -21.41 14.35
C ASP A 446 -31.18 -20.99 15.36
N PRO A 447 -31.34 -19.84 16.06
CA PRO A 447 -30.35 -19.34 17.01
C PRO A 447 -30.21 -20.18 18.29
N ALA A 448 -31.15 -21.10 18.55
CA ALA A 448 -31.05 -22.03 19.68
C ALA A 448 -30.12 -23.23 19.38
N ARG A 449 -29.74 -23.44 18.12
CA ARG A 449 -28.80 -24.49 17.73
C ARG A 449 -27.35 -24.09 18.03
N PRO A 450 -26.48 -25.09 18.30
CA PRO A 450 -25.06 -24.83 18.48
C PRO A 450 -24.44 -24.21 17.21
N GLN A 451 -23.43 -23.36 17.40
CA GLN A 451 -22.59 -22.82 16.32
C GLN A 451 -22.13 -23.97 15.40
N GLY A 452 -22.27 -23.80 14.07
CA GLY A 452 -21.95 -24.84 13.10
C GLY A 452 -23.15 -25.68 12.67
N SER A 453 -24.33 -25.49 13.24
CA SER A 453 -25.56 -26.19 12.88
C SER A 453 -26.82 -25.31 12.95
N ARG A 454 -26.66 -23.98 12.92
CA ARG A 454 -27.75 -23.00 13.01
C ARG A 454 -28.55 -22.92 11.71
N ILE A 455 -27.92 -23.07 10.55
CA ILE A 455 -28.60 -22.94 9.25
C ILE A 455 -29.63 -24.07 9.04
N LEU A 456 -30.86 -23.68 8.72
CA LEU A 456 -31.95 -24.57 8.31
C LEU A 456 -32.01 -24.71 6.79
N SER A 457 -31.89 -23.60 6.06
CA SER A 457 -31.89 -23.58 4.60
C SER A 457 -31.15 -22.37 4.05
N ILE A 458 -30.54 -22.54 2.87
CA ILE A 458 -29.99 -21.44 2.07
C ILE A 458 -30.52 -21.60 0.64
N THR A 459 -31.02 -20.52 0.06
CA THR A 459 -31.28 -20.41 -1.37
C THR A 459 -30.38 -19.34 -1.98
N VAL A 460 -29.87 -19.58 -3.18
CA VAL A 460 -29.12 -18.60 -3.98
C VAL A 460 -29.90 -18.41 -5.27
N ASN A 461 -30.30 -17.17 -5.57
CA ASN A 461 -31.15 -16.84 -6.72
C ASN A 461 -32.39 -17.75 -6.83
N GLY A 462 -33.05 -18.01 -5.70
CA GLY A 462 -34.28 -18.82 -5.60
C GLY A 462 -34.08 -20.34 -5.71
N LYS A 463 -32.84 -20.84 -5.81
CA LYS A 463 -32.54 -22.28 -5.86
C LYS A 463 -31.84 -22.73 -4.58
N PRO A 464 -32.12 -23.95 -4.06
CA PRO A 464 -31.38 -24.48 -2.93
C PRO A 464 -29.87 -24.48 -3.17
N LEU A 465 -29.09 -24.09 -2.17
CA LEU A 465 -27.64 -24.08 -2.25
C LEU A 465 -27.10 -25.49 -2.58
N SER A 466 -26.36 -25.59 -3.68
CA SER A 466 -25.59 -26.78 -4.02
C SER A 466 -24.20 -26.71 -3.39
N GLU A 467 -23.85 -27.66 -2.53
CA GLU A 467 -22.56 -27.74 -1.82
C GLU A 467 -21.35 -27.80 -2.76
N THR A 468 -21.51 -28.41 -3.94
CA THR A 468 -20.43 -28.67 -4.89
C THR A 468 -20.32 -27.62 -5.99
N GLN A 469 -21.34 -26.79 -6.19
CA GLN A 469 -21.31 -25.70 -7.15
C GLN A 469 -20.36 -24.60 -6.68
N THR A 470 -19.66 -23.96 -7.61
CA THR A 470 -18.88 -22.75 -7.36
C THR A 470 -19.73 -21.51 -7.63
N TYR A 471 -19.64 -20.54 -6.72
CA TYR A 471 -20.30 -19.24 -6.79
C TYR A 471 -19.22 -18.16 -6.79
N LEU A 472 -19.44 -17.11 -7.57
CA LEU A 472 -18.68 -15.88 -7.47
C LEU A 472 -19.25 -15.05 -6.32
N VAL A 473 -18.44 -14.75 -5.32
CA VAL A 473 -18.87 -14.03 -4.11
C VAL A 473 -18.13 -12.72 -4.01
N ALA A 474 -18.86 -11.61 -3.95
CA ALA A 474 -18.32 -10.29 -3.62
C ALA A 474 -18.20 -10.15 -2.10
N THR A 475 -17.02 -9.81 -1.61
CA THR A 475 -16.77 -9.49 -0.19
C THR A 475 -15.86 -8.27 -0.08
N ASN A 476 -15.46 -7.91 1.14
CA ASN A 476 -14.47 -6.85 1.34
C ASN A 476 -13.07 -7.45 1.55
N ASP A 477 -12.04 -6.68 1.20
CA ASP A 477 -10.62 -7.02 1.32
C ASP A 477 -10.26 -7.58 2.70
N PHE A 478 -10.72 -6.94 3.78
CA PHE A 478 -10.51 -7.40 5.17
C PHE A 478 -11.02 -8.83 5.41
N MET A 479 -12.26 -9.13 5.01
CA MET A 479 -12.83 -10.47 5.16
C MET A 479 -12.18 -11.49 4.24
N SER A 480 -11.75 -11.07 3.05
CA SER A 480 -11.18 -11.94 2.02
C SER A 480 -9.88 -12.61 2.48
N VAL A 481 -9.09 -11.94 3.33
CA VAL A 481 -7.86 -12.49 3.90
C VAL A 481 -8.07 -13.20 5.25
N GLY A 482 -9.33 -13.36 5.67
CA GLY A 482 -9.70 -14.07 6.90
C GLY A 482 -9.96 -13.19 8.11
N GLY A 483 -10.12 -11.87 7.93
CA GLY A 483 -10.57 -10.96 8.98
C GLY A 483 -11.87 -11.44 9.63
N ASP A 484 -12.09 -11.10 10.92
CA ASP A 484 -13.23 -11.59 11.72
C ASP A 484 -13.32 -13.15 11.79
N ASP A 485 -12.16 -13.82 11.67
CA ASP A 485 -12.00 -15.29 11.62
C ASP A 485 -12.68 -15.98 10.43
N TYR A 486 -12.98 -15.23 9.35
CA TYR A 486 -13.53 -15.77 8.11
C TYR A 486 -12.49 -16.53 7.26
N THR A 487 -11.74 -17.45 7.88
CA THR A 487 -10.66 -18.22 7.24
C THR A 487 -11.10 -19.00 6.00
N MET A 488 -12.39 -19.34 5.88
CA MET A 488 -12.97 -20.00 4.70
C MET A 488 -13.08 -19.08 3.47
N LEU A 489 -12.99 -17.76 3.65
CA LEU A 489 -12.98 -16.78 2.57
C LEU A 489 -11.58 -16.55 1.99
N ASN A 490 -10.52 -17.02 2.67
CA ASN A 490 -9.14 -16.92 2.20
C ASN A 490 -8.92 -17.83 0.98
N LYS A 491 -9.27 -17.26 -0.18
CA LYS A 491 -9.21 -17.85 -1.51
C LYS A 491 -8.57 -16.84 -2.45
N PRO A 492 -8.04 -17.31 -3.59
CA PRO A 492 -7.50 -16.40 -4.58
C PRO A 492 -8.52 -15.37 -5.05
N VAL A 493 -8.09 -14.11 -5.03
CA VAL A 493 -8.89 -12.98 -5.51
C VAL A 493 -9.02 -13.10 -7.02
N VAL A 494 -10.25 -12.97 -7.52
CA VAL A 494 -10.54 -13.00 -8.95
C VAL A 494 -10.47 -11.61 -9.55
N ASN A 495 -11.07 -10.61 -8.88
CA ASN A 495 -11.06 -9.21 -9.28
C ASN A 495 -11.17 -8.31 -8.04
N GLU A 496 -10.62 -7.10 -8.13
CA GLU A 496 -10.79 -6.03 -7.15
C GLU A 496 -11.53 -4.85 -7.82
N PHE A 497 -12.30 -4.12 -7.02
CA PHE A 497 -13.20 -3.05 -7.46
C PHE A 497 -13.00 -1.78 -6.60
N CYS A 498 -13.92 -0.82 -6.74
CA CYS A 498 -13.87 0.41 -5.95
C CYS A 498 -14.11 0.17 -4.44
N ALA A 499 -13.88 1.23 -3.65
CA ALA A 499 -14.17 1.21 -2.23
C ALA A 499 -15.67 1.01 -1.96
N LEU A 500 -16.02 0.40 -0.82
CA LEU A 500 -17.42 0.14 -0.46
C LEU A 500 -18.26 1.42 -0.41
N ASP A 501 -17.71 2.52 0.09
CA ASP A 501 -18.39 3.82 0.14
C ASP A 501 -18.64 4.37 -1.28
N GLU A 502 -17.65 4.27 -2.16
CA GLU A 502 -17.80 4.62 -3.59
C GLU A 502 -18.89 3.79 -4.26
N ALA A 503 -18.91 2.47 -4.04
CA ALA A 503 -19.93 1.58 -4.60
C ALA A 503 -21.35 1.97 -4.14
N VAL A 504 -21.52 2.28 -2.85
CA VAL A 504 -22.82 2.74 -2.31
C VAL A 504 -23.22 4.10 -2.89
N ILE A 505 -22.28 5.06 -2.96
CA ILE A 505 -22.53 6.38 -3.55
C ILE A 505 -22.93 6.25 -5.02
N ASN A 506 -22.21 5.43 -5.80
CA ASN A 506 -22.52 5.18 -7.21
C ASN A 506 -23.89 4.54 -7.35
N TYR A 507 -24.18 3.51 -6.56
CA TYR A 507 -25.47 2.82 -6.58
C TYR A 507 -26.65 3.75 -6.26
N LEU A 508 -26.49 4.62 -5.25
CA LEU A 508 -27.50 5.64 -4.90
C LEU A 508 -27.68 6.68 -6.01
N ASN A 509 -26.60 7.15 -6.63
CA ASN A 509 -26.67 8.11 -7.75
C ASN A 509 -27.33 7.51 -8.99
N ASP A 510 -27.05 6.24 -9.29
CA ASP A 510 -27.52 5.58 -10.52
C ASP A 510 -28.96 5.07 -10.40
N SER A 511 -29.34 4.56 -9.22
CA SER A 511 -30.63 3.87 -9.02
C SER A 511 -31.64 4.65 -8.17
N GLY A 512 -31.22 5.74 -7.51
CA GLY A 512 -32.11 6.65 -6.78
C GLY A 512 -33.05 5.95 -5.80
N SER A 513 -34.36 6.17 -5.97
CA SER A 513 -35.39 5.57 -5.11
C SER A 513 -35.50 4.05 -5.24
N GLU A 514 -35.18 3.47 -6.40
CA GLU A 514 -35.26 2.01 -6.61
C GLU A 514 -34.27 1.25 -5.71
N ALA A 515 -33.07 1.80 -5.51
CA ALA A 515 -32.10 1.23 -4.57
C ALA A 515 -32.64 1.19 -3.13
N LEU A 516 -33.35 2.24 -2.73
CA LEU A 516 -33.94 2.37 -1.40
C LEU A 516 -35.15 1.45 -1.22
N GLU A 517 -36.01 1.33 -2.25
CA GLU A 517 -37.13 0.38 -2.25
C GLU A 517 -36.65 -1.07 -2.16
N GLN A 518 -35.58 -1.43 -2.89
CA GLN A 518 -34.98 -2.77 -2.79
C GLN A 518 -34.38 -3.02 -1.40
N ALA A 519 -33.77 -2.00 -0.81
CA ALA A 519 -33.26 -2.05 0.56
C ALA A 519 -34.37 -2.17 1.61
N GLU A 520 -35.62 -1.85 1.28
CA GLU A 520 -36.80 -2.02 2.14
C GLU A 520 -37.57 -3.32 1.91
N GLY A 521 -37.26 -4.09 0.86
CA GLY A 521 -38.00 -5.28 0.40
C GLY A 521 -38.08 -6.46 1.39
N ALA A 522 -38.27 -7.69 0.89
CA ALA A 522 -38.36 -8.86 1.76
C ALA A 522 -37.06 -9.10 2.57
N VAL A 523 -37.22 -9.56 3.82
CA VAL A 523 -36.12 -9.98 4.70
C VAL A 523 -35.47 -11.23 4.12
N ARG A 524 -34.15 -11.20 3.96
CA ARG A 524 -33.35 -12.30 3.40
C ARG A 524 -32.80 -13.22 4.50
N LEU A 525 -32.77 -12.77 5.76
CA LEU A 525 -32.40 -13.58 6.92
C LEU A 525 -33.57 -13.77 7.90
N ALA A 526 -34.06 -15.00 8.05
CA ALA A 526 -35.15 -15.31 8.97
C ALA A 526 -34.71 -16.27 10.09
N ALA A 527 -34.86 -15.84 11.35
CA ALA A 527 -34.79 -16.72 12.51
C ALA A 527 -36.11 -17.51 12.64
N ALA A 528 -36.02 -18.82 12.82
CA ALA A 528 -37.16 -19.73 12.97
C ALA A 528 -37.63 -19.89 14.41
#